data_AF-A0A2R4CCF8-F1
#
_entry.id   AF-A0A2R4CCF8-F1
#
_cell.length_a   1.000
_cell.length_b   1.000
_cell.length_c   1.000
_cell.angle_alpha   90.00
_cell.angle_beta   90.00
_cell.angle_gamma   90.00
#
_symmetry.space_group_name_H-M   'P 1'
#
loop_
_entity.id
_entity.type
_entity.pdbx_description
1 polymer ?
#
loop_
_entity_poly.entity_id
_entity_poly.type
_entity_poly.pdbx_seq_one_letter_code
_entity_poly.pdbx_strand_id
1 'polypeptide(L)'
;MKYDPVGLLQTMKYDPVGRLIEQQLGWRNVEFRPDPYRPDAQVDMQAAIQRCYRYDRSGKLTSIDDTRRGHIEYRYDPIGRLTYDDKVSR
;
A
#
# COMPACT_ATOMS: atom_id res chain seq x y z
N MET A 1 7.41 -11.83 15.40
CA MET A 1 7.00 -12.01 13.99
C MET A 1 5.83 -12.99 14.00
N LYS A 2 4.61 -12.57 13.66
CA LYS A 2 3.45 -13.47 13.59
C LYS A 2 3.45 -14.08 12.19
N TYR A 3 3.56 -15.40 12.09
CA TYR A 3 3.44 -16.14 10.83
C TYR A 3 1.96 -16.31 10.52
N ASP A 4 1.49 -15.73 9.42
CA ASP A 4 0.18 -16.05 8.85
C ASP A 4 0.27 -17.39 8.11
N PRO A 5 -0.59 -18.38 8.38
CA PRO A 5 -0.45 -19.77 7.91
C PRO A 5 -0.65 -19.98 6.40
N VAL A 6 -0.83 -18.92 5.61
CA VAL A 6 -1.24 -18.99 4.18
C VAL A 6 -0.14 -18.54 3.21
N GLY A 7 1.07 -18.21 3.69
CA GLY A 7 2.15 -17.69 2.82
C GLY A 7 1.85 -16.31 2.23
N LEU A 8 0.82 -15.63 2.74
CA LEU A 8 0.50 -14.24 2.44
C LEU A 8 1.55 -13.35 3.10
N LEU A 9 2.21 -12.53 2.29
CA LEU A 9 3.10 -11.47 2.74
C LEU A 9 2.40 -10.13 2.60
N GLN A 10 2.78 -9.24 3.51
CA GLN A 10 2.38 -7.85 3.47
C GLN A 10 3.60 -6.97 3.71
N THR A 11 3.79 -5.98 2.85
CA THR A 11 4.81 -4.94 3.01
C THR A 11 4.13 -3.57 3.11
N MET A 12 4.74 -2.68 3.89
CA MET A 12 4.24 -1.35 4.16
C MET A 12 5.39 -0.36 4.11
N LYS A 13 5.17 0.79 3.48
CA LYS A 13 6.08 1.94 3.52
C LYS A 13 5.37 3.13 4.13
N TYR A 14 6.10 3.86 4.96
CA TYR A 14 5.59 5.04 5.65
C TYR A 14 6.42 6.26 5.24
N ASP A 15 5.80 7.43 5.26
CA ASP A 15 6.51 8.69 5.19
C ASP A 15 7.21 9.02 6.54
N PRO A 16 8.04 10.08 6.61
CA PRO A 16 8.77 10.43 7.84
C PRO A 16 7.90 10.77 9.06
N VAL A 17 6.62 11.08 8.84
CA VAL A 17 5.67 11.38 9.93
C VAL A 17 4.78 10.18 10.27
N GLY A 18 5.07 9.00 9.69
CA GLY A 18 4.45 7.73 10.04
C GLY A 18 3.15 7.43 9.29
N ARG A 19 2.81 8.17 8.22
CA ARG A 19 1.63 7.89 7.39
C ARG A 19 1.96 6.82 6.35
N LEU A 20 1.05 5.87 6.16
CA LEU A 20 1.20 4.78 5.18
C LEU A 20 1.12 5.34 3.76
N ILE A 21 2.18 5.21 2.97
CA ILE A 21 2.24 5.71 1.57
C ILE A 21 2.18 4.59 0.54
N GLU A 22 2.55 3.37 0.92
CA GLU A 22 2.50 2.20 0.05
C GLU A 22 2.17 0.94 0.88
N GLN A 23 1.25 0.13 0.38
CA GLN A 23 0.94 -1.19 0.93
C GLN A 23 0.92 -2.21 -0.20
N GLN A 24 1.58 -3.36 -0.01
CA GLN A 24 1.51 -4.48 -0.94
C GLN A 24 1.07 -5.75 -0.20
N LEU A 25 0.18 -6.51 -0.82
CA LEU A 25 -0.30 -7.82 -0.37
C LEU A 25 -0.16 -8.82 -1.51
N GLY A 26 0.23 -10.04 -1.18
CA GLY A 26 0.62 -11.01 -2.20
C GLY A 26 1.25 -12.22 -1.55
N TRP A 27 1.60 -13.19 -2.38
CA TRP A 27 2.14 -14.44 -1.89
C TRP A 27 3.65 -14.39 -1.91
N ARG A 28 4.27 -15.00 -0.91
CA ARG A 28 5.71 -15.27 -0.96
C ARG A 28 5.98 -16.22 -2.12
N ASN A 29 6.91 -15.86 -2.99
CA ASN A 29 7.42 -16.82 -3.94
C ASN A 29 8.23 -17.86 -3.14
N VAL A 30 7.68 -19.07 -3.02
CA VAL A 30 8.29 -20.15 -2.22
C VAL A 30 9.61 -20.63 -2.82
N GLU A 31 9.85 -20.32 -4.09
CA GLU A 31 11.12 -20.55 -4.79
C GLU A 31 12.18 -19.49 -4.47
N PHE A 32 11.81 -18.38 -3.83
CA PHE A 32 12.78 -17.37 -3.39
C PHE A 32 13.69 -17.94 -2.31
N ARG A 33 14.91 -18.28 -2.71
CA ARG A 33 16.01 -18.57 -1.80
C ARG A 33 16.78 -17.27 -1.56
N PRO A 34 16.74 -16.69 -0.35
CA PRO A 34 17.55 -15.52 -0.06
C PRO A 34 19.02 -15.88 -0.27
N ASP A 35 19.71 -15.09 -1.09
CA ASP A 35 21.15 -15.24 -1.29
C ASP A 35 21.86 -14.86 0.02
N PRO A 36 22.64 -15.76 0.64
CA PRO A 36 23.35 -15.47 1.88
C PRO A 36 24.36 -14.31 1.75
N TYR A 37 24.76 -13.95 0.52
CA TYR A 37 25.65 -12.83 0.24
C TYR A 37 24.90 -11.53 -0.12
N ARG A 38 23.56 -11.56 -0.22
CA ARG A 38 22.70 -10.37 -0.41
C ARG A 38 21.53 -10.38 0.57
N PRO A 39 21.78 -10.08 1.87
CA PRO A 39 20.72 -10.03 2.87
C PRO A 39 19.69 -8.92 2.62
N ASP A 40 20.05 -7.92 1.81
CA ASP A 40 19.21 -6.82 1.34
C ASP A 40 18.31 -7.18 0.15
N ALA A 41 18.45 -8.38 -0.43
CA ALA A 41 17.56 -8.85 -1.48
C ALA A 41 16.12 -8.87 -0.95
N GLN A 42 15.29 -7.95 -1.46
CA GLN A 42 13.88 -7.87 -1.12
C GLN A 42 13.24 -9.24 -1.34
N VAL A 43 12.38 -9.63 -0.39
CA VAL A 43 11.60 -10.86 -0.51
C VAL A 43 10.84 -10.79 -1.82
N ASP A 44 11.14 -11.73 -2.73
CA ASP A 44 10.43 -11.82 -3.99
C ASP A 44 8.98 -12.23 -3.70
N MET A 45 8.09 -11.30 -4.03
CA MET A 45 6.69 -11.32 -3.68
C MET A 45 5.91 -10.98 -4.93
N GLN A 46 5.06 -11.90 -5.35
CA GLN A 46 4.10 -11.59 -6.41
C GLN A 46 2.94 -10.81 -5.78
N ALA A 47 3.00 -9.48 -5.87
CA ALA A 47 1.97 -8.60 -5.34
C ALA A 47 0.64 -8.81 -6.10
N ALA A 48 -0.38 -9.32 -5.40
CA ALA A 48 -1.75 -9.39 -5.90
C ALA A 48 -2.48 -8.05 -5.79
N ILE A 49 -2.15 -7.28 -4.75
CA ILE A 49 -2.75 -5.99 -4.47
C ILE A 49 -1.63 -5.02 -4.13
N GLN A 50 -1.59 -3.89 -4.82
CA GLN A 50 -0.77 -2.74 -4.45
C GLN A 50 -1.67 -1.54 -4.22
N ARG A 51 -1.39 -0.78 -3.16
CA ARG A 51 -2.07 0.46 -2.82
C ARG A 51 -1.07 1.58 -2.61
N CYS A 52 -1.26 2.70 -3.28
CA CYS A 52 -0.52 3.93 -3.03
C CYS A 52 -1.46 4.96 -2.43
N TYR A 53 -1.02 5.61 -1.36
CA TYR A 53 -1.80 6.60 -0.63
C TYR A 53 -1.17 7.97 -0.78
N ARG A 54 -1.99 9.00 -1.02
CA ARG A 54 -1.53 10.39 -1.11
C ARG A 54 -2.21 11.22 -0.04
N TYR A 55 -1.44 12.12 0.56
CA TYR A 55 -1.94 13.02 1.59
C TYR A 55 -1.65 14.47 1.21
N ASP A 56 -2.54 15.38 1.61
CA ASP A 56 -2.26 16.80 1.54
C ASP A 56 -1.31 17.25 2.67
N ARG A 57 -0.97 18.55 2.65
CA ARG A 57 -0.08 19.17 3.65
C ARG A 57 -0.67 19.19 5.06
N SER A 58 -2.00 19.12 5.19
CA SER A 58 -2.70 19.05 6.49
C SER A 58 -2.80 17.61 7.04
N GLY A 59 -2.43 16.62 6.23
CA GLY A 59 -2.47 15.22 6.58
C GLY A 59 -3.75 14.48 6.22
N LYS A 60 -4.63 15.08 5.43
CA LYS A 60 -5.83 14.40 4.93
C LYS A 60 -5.48 13.53 3.73
N LEU A 61 -6.08 12.35 3.66
CA LEU A 61 -5.91 11.39 2.57
C LEU A 61 -6.62 11.91 1.32
N THR A 62 -5.92 12.22 0.25
CA THR A 62 -6.51 12.80 -0.97
C THR A 62 -6.74 11.77 -2.06
N SER A 63 -6.00 10.66 -2.08
CA SER A 63 -6.26 9.59 -3.05
C SER A 63 -5.73 8.22 -2.62
N ILE A 64 -6.34 7.18 -3.18
CA ILE A 64 -5.83 5.81 -3.16
C ILE A 64 -5.77 5.29 -4.59
N ASP A 65 -4.59 4.88 -5.04
CA ASP A 65 -4.42 4.06 -6.24
C ASP A 65 -4.41 2.59 -5.81
N ASP A 66 -5.45 1.80 -6.10
CA ASP A 66 -5.52 0.36 -5.76
C ASP A 66 -5.56 -0.48 -7.05
N THR A 67 -4.61 -1.41 -7.23
CA THR A 67 -4.49 -2.22 -8.45
C THR A 67 -5.71 -3.09 -8.74
N ARG A 68 -6.53 -3.40 -7.73
CA ARG A 68 -7.74 -4.22 -7.85
C ARG A 68 -9.02 -3.39 -7.89
N ARG A 69 -9.05 -2.24 -7.21
CA ARG A 69 -10.26 -1.40 -7.06
C ARG A 69 -10.25 -0.14 -7.93
N GLY A 70 -9.14 0.15 -8.60
CA GLY A 70 -8.95 1.38 -9.36
C GLY A 70 -8.53 2.56 -8.48
N HIS A 71 -8.58 3.76 -9.06
CA HIS A 71 -8.25 5.00 -8.38
C HIS A 71 -9.46 5.56 -7.63
N ILE A 72 -9.23 6.09 -6.42
CA ILE A 72 -10.24 6.81 -5.63
C ILE A 72 -9.68 8.18 -5.26
N GLU A 73 -10.42 9.25 -5.56
CA GLU A 73 -10.13 10.60 -5.07
C GLU A 73 -11.02 10.94 -3.88
N TYR A 74 -10.44 11.61 -2.87
CA TYR A 74 -11.16 12.14 -1.73
C TYR A 74 -11.08 13.67 -1.72
N ARG A 75 -12.21 14.32 -1.46
CA ARG A 75 -12.29 15.78 -1.25
C ARG A 75 -12.93 16.11 0.07
N TYR A 76 -12.49 17.21 0.66
CA TYR A 76 -12.95 17.66 1.96
C TYR A 76 -13.48 19.09 1.90
N ASP A 77 -14.44 19.42 2.76
CA ASP A 77 -14.83 20.80 3.01
C ASP A 77 -13.79 21.54 3.89
N PRO A 78 -13.91 22.88 4.06
CA PRO A 78 -12.97 23.65 4.86
C PRO A 78 -12.89 23.28 6.34
N ILE A 79 -13.93 22.63 6.90
CA ILE A 79 -13.92 22.14 8.29
C ILE A 79 -13.49 20.67 8.38
N GLY A 80 -13.11 20.07 7.25
CA GLY A 80 -12.45 18.78 7.16
C GLY A 80 -13.36 17.57 7.01
N ARG A 81 -14.64 17.76 6.71
CA ARG A 81 -15.57 16.65 6.45
C ARG A 81 -15.39 16.15 5.02
N LEU A 82 -15.51 14.84 4.83
CA LEU A 82 -15.50 14.23 3.51
C LEU A 82 -16.73 14.72 2.71
N THR A 83 -16.49 15.30 1.53
CA THR A 83 -17.54 15.81 0.64
C THR A 83 -17.69 15.00 -0.64
N TYR A 84 -16.66 14.25 -1.03
CA TYR A 84 -16.65 13.48 -2.25
C TYR A 84 -15.70 12.30 -2.13
N ASP A 85 -16.18 11.09 -2.45
CA ASP A 85 -15.34 9.97 -2.87
C ASP A 85 -15.77 9.55 -4.27
N ASP A 86 -14.84 9.51 -5.22
CA ASP A 86 -15.12 9.12 -6.59
C ASP A 86 -14.13 8.09 -7.08
N LYS A 87 -14.70 7.00 -7.60
CA LYS A 87 -13.96 6.01 -8.35
C LYS A 87 -13.79 6.54 -9.75
N VAL A 88 -12.59 7.04 -10.03
CA VAL A 88 -12.19 7.37 -11.39
C VAL A 88 -12.06 6.06 -12.15
N SER A 89 -13.11 5.71 -12.90
CA SER A 89 -13.13 4.53 -13.76
C SER A 89 -12.25 4.82 -14.97
N ARG A 90 -11.26 3.97 -15.23
CA ARG A 90 -10.46 4.01 -16.47
C ARG A 90 -11.27 3.47 -17.64
#